data_AF-A0A1B6GX26-F1
#
_entry.id   AF-A0A1B6GX26-F1
#
_cell.length_a   1.000
_cell.length_b   1.000
_cell.length_c   1.000
_cell.angle_alpha   90.00
_cell.angle_beta   90.00
_cell.angle_gamma   90.00
#
_symmetry.space_group_name_H-M   'P 1'
#
loop_
_entity.id
_entity.type
_entity.pdbx_description
1 polymer ?
#
loop_
_entity_poly.entity_id
_entity_poly.type
_entity_poly.pdbx_seq_one_letter_code
_entity_poly.pdbx_strand_id
1 'polypeptide(L)'
;LVCNNGQKLIEEGHEDSTQFKDLIEDLMDKWRQLKDAVDHRRNQLQQSEKAQQYLFDANEAESWMSEQELYMMVEDRGKDEISAQNLMKKHQSLEVAVEDYSETIRQLGETARQLTSEHHPQSELIAVKQAQVDKLYAGLKDLAGERRAKLDEALQLFMLNREVDDLEQWIAERELVAASHELGQDYDHVTLLWERFNQFAQDTDVTGSERVASVNGIADSLIAAGHSDSATIAEWKDGLNEAWQDLLELIETRKQMLVASRELHKFFHDCKDVLGRISEKQHAMSDELGRDAGSVSQLQRKHQNFLQDLQTLQSQVQQIEDESAKLQASYAGDKAKEITNREAEVRSAWAALQAMCDARKQKLADTGDLFKFFNMVRTLMLWMDDVARQMNTSEKPRDVSGVELLMNNHQSLKAEIDTREDNFTACISLGKELLSRNHYASTEIKEKLLGLTNQRNSLLHRWEERWENLQLILEVYQFARDAAVAEVWLIAQEPYLLSQELGMTIDEVENLIKKHEAFEKSASAQEERFMALERLTTFELKELKRRQDEEERKRQEELAAKTPPPTSPPEQPSDRP
;
A
#
# COMPACT_ATOMS: atom_id res chain seq x y z
N LEU A 1 38.28 54.34 124.40
CA LEU A 1 39.13 54.34 125.63
C LEU A 1 39.48 55.76 126.08
N VAL A 2 40.06 56.62 125.23
CA VAL A 2 40.40 58.01 125.59
C VAL A 2 39.17 58.88 125.86
N CYS A 3 38.15 58.89 124.99
CA CYS A 3 36.92 59.67 125.23
C CYS A 3 36.14 59.21 126.47
N ASN A 4 36.10 57.91 126.77
CA ASN A 4 35.43 57.38 127.97
C ASN A 4 36.15 57.81 129.25
N ASN A 5 37.49 57.86 129.26
CA ASN A 5 38.25 58.38 130.40
C ASN A 5 38.07 59.90 130.55
N GLY A 6 38.03 60.65 129.45
CA GLY A 6 37.75 62.09 129.47
C GLY A 6 36.33 62.42 129.94
N GLN A 7 35.32 61.64 129.52
CA GLN A 7 33.94 61.76 129.99
C GLN A 7 33.84 61.52 131.49
N LYS A 8 34.58 60.54 132.00
CA LYS A 8 34.62 60.18 133.43
C LYS A 8 35.25 61.28 134.29
N LEU A 9 36.32 61.93 133.81
CA LEU A 9 36.93 63.09 134.47
C LEU A 9 36.01 64.33 134.47
N ILE A 10 35.17 64.48 133.44
CA ILE A 10 34.11 65.51 133.40
C ILE A 10 33.01 65.21 134.42
N GLU A 11 32.58 63.95 134.53
CA GLU A 11 31.60 63.49 135.52
C GLU A 11 32.11 63.59 136.97
N GLU A 12 33.41 63.44 137.18
CA GLU A 12 34.10 63.58 138.48
C GLU A 12 34.41 65.05 138.85
N GLY A 13 34.07 66.03 138.01
CA GLY A 13 34.15 67.47 138.31
C GLY A 13 35.55 68.09 138.20
N HIS A 14 36.41 67.53 137.35
CA HIS A 14 37.81 67.99 137.17
C HIS A 14 37.90 69.47 136.72
N GLU A 15 38.95 70.19 137.13
CA GLU A 15 39.11 71.64 136.91
C GLU A 15 39.07 72.04 135.41
N ASP A 16 39.64 71.20 134.54
CA ASP A 16 39.66 71.40 133.07
C ASP A 16 38.48 70.74 132.30
N SER A 17 37.37 70.43 132.98
CA SER A 17 36.24 69.70 132.38
C SER A 17 35.69 70.32 131.09
N THR A 18 35.69 71.66 130.97
CA THR A 18 35.30 72.38 129.74
C THR A 18 36.26 72.11 128.59
N GLN A 19 37.57 72.14 128.84
CA GLN A 19 38.59 71.80 127.84
C GLN A 19 38.50 70.35 127.40
N PHE A 20 38.25 69.41 128.33
CA PHE A 20 38.04 68.01 127.98
C PHE A 20 36.79 67.82 127.11
N LYS A 21 35.71 68.55 127.37
CA LYS A 21 34.49 68.50 126.55
C LYS A 21 34.75 69.00 125.12
N ASP A 22 35.39 70.15 124.97
CA ASP A 22 35.72 70.73 123.65
C ASP A 22 36.66 69.80 122.85
N LEU A 23 37.67 69.21 123.50
CA LEU A 23 38.59 68.24 122.88
C LEU A 23 37.89 66.94 122.48
N ILE A 24 36.93 66.46 123.28
CA ILE A 24 36.13 65.28 122.93
C ILE A 24 35.20 65.58 121.76
N GLU A 25 34.55 66.75 121.72
CA GLU A 25 33.70 67.19 120.60
C GLU A 25 34.50 67.34 119.30
N ASP A 26 35.65 68.02 119.33
CA ASP A 26 36.57 68.15 118.18
C ASP A 26 37.08 66.78 117.68
N LEU A 27 37.42 65.87 118.60
CA LEU A 27 37.84 64.52 118.23
C LEU A 27 36.69 63.69 117.63
N MET A 28 35.46 63.81 118.14
CA MET A 28 34.29 63.15 117.55
C MET A 28 33.94 63.72 116.17
N ASP A 29 34.09 65.03 115.97
CA ASP A 29 33.85 65.68 114.69
C ASP A 29 34.90 65.27 113.65
N LYS A 30 36.19 65.27 114.02
CA LYS A 30 37.28 64.74 113.18
C LYS A 30 37.09 63.26 112.85
N TRP A 31 36.58 62.45 113.78
CA TRP A 31 36.26 61.04 113.53
C TRP A 31 35.06 60.87 112.57
N ARG A 32 34.03 61.74 112.66
CA ARG A 32 32.94 61.78 111.66
C ARG A 32 33.46 62.20 110.29
N GLN A 33 34.24 63.27 110.21
CA GLN A 33 34.86 63.71 108.94
C GLN A 33 35.73 62.60 108.33
N LEU A 34 36.49 61.87 109.15
CA LEU A 34 37.28 60.73 108.67
C LEU A 34 36.38 59.58 108.17
N LYS A 35 35.30 59.24 108.89
CA LYS A 35 34.33 58.23 108.44
C LYS A 35 33.66 58.64 107.13
N ASP A 36 33.19 59.88 107.03
CA ASP A 36 32.58 60.42 105.83
C ASP A 36 33.58 60.42 104.66
N ALA A 37 34.84 60.77 104.90
CA ALA A 37 35.90 60.71 103.89
C ALA A 37 36.24 59.26 103.47
N VAL A 38 36.25 58.31 104.40
CA VAL A 38 36.46 56.88 104.13
C VAL A 38 35.29 56.30 103.34
N ASP A 39 34.05 56.58 103.73
CA ASP A 39 32.85 56.14 103.03
C ASP A 39 32.74 56.78 101.64
N HIS A 40 33.09 58.07 101.52
CA HIS A 40 33.19 58.76 100.23
C HIS A 40 34.23 58.10 99.33
N ARG A 41 35.44 57.82 99.85
CA ARG A 41 36.49 57.12 99.09
C ARG A 41 36.06 55.71 98.72
N ARG A 42 35.37 54.98 99.61
CA ARG A 42 34.85 53.65 99.35
C ARG A 42 33.83 53.67 98.20
N ASN A 43 32.90 54.61 98.23
CA ASN A 43 31.89 54.77 97.18
C ASN A 43 32.54 55.14 95.84
N GLN A 44 33.52 56.05 95.82
CA GLN A 44 34.27 56.38 94.60
C GLN A 44 35.04 55.18 94.04
N LEU A 45 35.67 54.37 94.91
CA LEU A 45 36.38 53.16 94.48
C LEU A 45 35.43 52.11 93.91
N GLN A 46 34.26 51.90 94.52
CA GLN A 46 33.23 50.98 94.01
C GLN A 46 32.66 51.44 92.67
N GLN A 47 32.42 52.75 92.50
CA GLN A 47 32.01 53.33 91.23
C GLN A 47 33.09 53.12 90.15
N SER A 48 34.35 53.42 90.48
CA SER A 48 35.49 53.20 89.60
C SER A 48 35.68 51.72 89.24
N GLU A 49 35.50 50.80 90.19
CA GLU A 49 35.59 49.35 89.96
C GLU A 49 34.55 48.91 88.92
N LYS A 50 33.28 49.31 89.08
CA LYS A 50 32.22 49.00 88.10
C LYS A 50 32.54 49.54 86.71
N ALA A 51 33.03 50.78 86.62
CA ALA A 51 33.37 51.38 85.35
C ALA A 51 34.59 50.71 84.68
N GLN A 52 35.62 50.33 85.45
CA GLN A 52 36.76 49.60 84.92
C GLN A 52 36.38 48.18 84.50
N GLN A 53 35.51 47.49 85.25
CA GLN A 53 34.99 46.18 84.86
C GLN A 53 34.23 46.26 83.54
N TYR A 54 33.34 47.25 83.38
CA TYR A 54 32.65 47.50 82.11
C TYR A 54 33.65 47.73 80.96
N LEU A 55 34.65 48.59 81.16
CA LEU A 55 35.65 48.89 80.12
C LEU A 55 36.48 47.65 79.75
N PHE A 56 36.79 46.80 80.72
CA PHE A 56 37.46 45.52 80.49
C PHE A 56 36.57 44.59 79.65
N ASP A 57 35.33 44.36 80.06
CA ASP A 57 34.40 43.47 79.35
C ASP A 57 34.09 43.99 77.94
N ALA A 58 33.99 45.32 77.76
CA ALA A 58 33.82 45.94 76.45
C ALA A 58 35.05 45.75 75.54
N ASN A 59 36.27 45.82 76.08
CA ASN A 59 37.50 45.56 75.31
C ASN A 59 37.62 44.08 74.92
N GLU A 60 37.24 43.16 75.80
CA GLU A 60 37.17 41.72 75.48
C GLU A 60 36.17 41.47 74.34
N ALA A 61 34.99 42.11 74.40
CA ALA A 61 34.00 42.04 73.32
C ALA A 61 34.54 42.60 71.99
N GLU A 62 35.25 43.74 72.01
CA GLU A 62 35.88 44.29 70.81
C GLU A 62 36.97 43.38 70.24
N SER A 63 37.81 42.80 71.09
CA SER A 63 38.86 41.86 70.66
C SER A 63 38.26 40.61 70.03
N TRP A 64 37.21 40.07 70.64
CA TRP A 64 36.49 38.92 70.10
C TRP A 64 35.84 39.24 68.74
N MET A 65 35.15 40.37 68.61
CA MET A 65 34.53 40.78 67.34
C MET A 65 35.58 41.02 66.24
N SER A 66 36.73 41.61 66.58
CA SER A 66 37.83 41.83 65.62
C SER A 66 38.44 40.51 65.12
N GLU A 67 38.52 39.49 65.98
CA GLU A 67 38.94 38.15 65.59
C GLU A 67 37.92 37.49 64.65
N GLN A 68 36.61 37.61 64.95
CA GLN A 68 35.56 37.09 64.07
C GLN A 68 35.53 37.80 62.71
N GLU A 69 35.75 39.11 62.69
CA GLU A 69 35.84 39.91 61.47
C GLU A 69 36.94 39.36 60.54
N LEU A 70 38.11 39.01 61.07
CA LEU A 70 39.20 38.42 60.29
C LEU A 70 38.78 37.12 59.61
N TYR A 71 38.03 36.26 60.31
CA TYR A 71 37.51 35.03 59.70
C TYR A 71 36.52 35.33 58.58
N MET A 72 35.68 36.35 58.72
CA MET A 72 34.68 36.75 57.74
C MET A 72 35.25 37.49 56.52
N MET A 73 36.42 38.12 56.63
CA MET A 73 37.09 38.79 55.51
C MET A 73 37.73 37.84 54.49
N VAL A 74 37.82 36.54 54.77
CA VAL A 74 38.38 35.55 53.82
C VAL A 74 37.49 35.41 52.57
N GLU A 75 38.01 35.73 51.39
CA GLU A 75 37.26 35.70 50.12
C GLU A 75 37.17 34.32 49.44
N ASP A 76 37.68 33.26 50.08
CA ASP A 76 37.62 31.90 49.54
C ASP A 76 36.18 31.41 49.38
N ARG A 77 35.78 31.11 48.15
CA ARG A 77 34.46 30.59 47.77
C ARG A 77 34.43 29.08 47.56
N GLY A 78 35.57 28.40 47.72
CA GLY A 78 35.73 26.99 47.34
C GLY A 78 36.07 26.83 45.87
N LYS A 79 36.39 25.59 45.48
CA LYS A 79 36.78 25.21 44.11
C LYS A 79 35.80 24.25 43.44
N ASP A 80 34.88 23.69 44.22
CA ASP A 80 33.90 22.70 43.83
C ASP A 80 32.70 22.74 44.79
N GLU A 81 31.61 22.05 44.45
CA GLU A 81 30.37 21.99 45.24
C GLU A 81 30.64 21.57 46.70
N ILE A 82 31.50 20.57 46.90
CA ILE A 82 31.80 20.00 48.23
C ILE A 82 32.55 21.01 49.10
N SER A 83 33.56 21.68 48.54
CA SER A 83 34.35 22.69 49.25
C SER A 83 33.53 23.94 49.55
N ALA A 84 32.70 24.41 48.61
CA ALA A 84 31.75 25.50 48.83
C ALA A 84 30.74 25.15 49.94
N GLN A 85 30.17 23.94 49.92
CA GLN A 85 29.25 23.45 50.96
C GLN A 85 29.92 23.36 52.33
N ASN A 86 31.17 22.90 52.39
CA ASN A 86 31.94 22.84 53.63
C ASN A 86 32.26 24.24 54.18
N LEU A 87 32.59 25.20 53.31
CA LEU A 87 32.80 26.60 53.69
C LEU A 87 31.51 27.24 54.19
N MET A 88 30.39 27.02 53.51
CA MET A 88 29.06 27.45 53.95
C MET A 88 28.72 26.89 55.33
N LYS A 89 28.93 25.60 55.56
CA LYS A 89 28.68 24.97 56.87
C LYS A 89 29.57 25.53 57.98
N LYS A 90 30.84 25.82 57.69
CA LYS A 90 31.74 26.49 58.65
C LYS A 90 31.27 27.91 58.94
N HIS A 91 30.82 28.65 57.93
CA HIS A 91 30.29 29.99 58.07
C HIS A 91 29.00 30.03 58.90
N GLN A 92 28.09 29.07 58.71
CA GLN A 92 26.89 28.94 59.54
C GLN A 92 27.22 28.79 61.03
N SER A 93 28.27 28.03 61.38
CA SER A 93 28.72 27.94 62.77
C SER A 93 29.24 29.28 63.31
N LEU A 94 29.93 30.08 62.48
CA LEU A 94 30.37 31.43 62.84
C LEU A 94 29.18 32.39 62.99
N GLU A 95 28.18 32.32 62.11
CA GLU A 95 26.94 33.10 62.23
C GLU A 95 26.19 32.81 63.52
N VAL A 96 26.06 31.53 63.90
CA VAL A 96 25.46 31.15 65.17
C VAL A 96 26.24 31.73 66.34
N ALA A 97 27.58 31.65 66.32
CA ALA A 97 28.41 32.24 67.37
C ALA A 97 28.23 33.77 67.47
N VAL A 98 28.07 34.47 66.34
CA VAL A 98 27.77 35.91 66.31
C VAL A 98 26.37 36.22 66.82
N GLU A 99 25.37 35.41 66.49
CA GLU A 99 24.01 35.58 66.98
C GLU A 99 23.92 35.34 68.49
N ASP A 100 24.55 34.28 69.00
CA ASP A 100 24.61 33.96 70.42
C ASP A 100 25.30 35.07 71.22
N TYR A 101 26.28 35.77 70.61
CA TYR A 101 26.99 36.89 71.24
C TYR A 101 26.11 38.14 71.43
N SER A 102 24.93 38.21 70.80
CA SER A 102 23.97 39.32 71.00
C SER A 102 23.61 39.54 72.46
N GLU A 103 23.55 38.46 73.24
CA GLU A 103 23.21 38.49 74.66
C GLU A 103 24.31 39.19 75.47
N THR A 104 25.58 38.95 75.15
CA THR A 104 26.72 39.64 75.77
C THR A 104 26.69 41.14 75.46
N ILE A 105 26.41 41.52 74.21
CA ILE A 105 26.28 42.92 73.80
C ILE A 105 25.11 43.60 74.51
N ARG A 106 23.98 42.91 74.66
CA ARG A 106 22.80 43.39 75.39
C ARG A 106 23.14 43.65 76.86
N GLN A 107 23.82 42.73 77.53
CA GLN A 107 24.24 42.86 78.92
C GLN A 107 25.22 44.01 79.15
N LEU A 108 26.19 44.19 78.24
CA LEU A 108 27.08 45.36 78.23
C LEU A 108 26.28 46.66 78.09
N GLY A 109 25.31 46.68 77.15
CA GLY A 109 24.42 47.83 76.95
C GLY A 109 23.56 48.15 78.18
N GLU A 110 23.08 47.14 78.91
CA GLU A 110 22.34 47.34 80.17
C GLU A 110 23.22 47.92 81.26
N THR A 111 24.44 47.41 81.40
CA THR A 111 25.44 47.91 82.36
C THR A 111 25.82 49.37 82.05
N ALA A 112 26.06 49.70 80.79
CA ALA A 112 26.36 51.05 80.33
C ALA A 112 25.19 52.02 80.62
N ARG A 113 23.94 51.60 80.34
CA ARG A 113 22.74 52.39 80.66
C ARG A 113 22.58 52.62 82.16
N GLN A 114 22.81 51.59 82.98
CA GLN A 114 22.75 51.72 84.43
C GLN A 114 23.79 52.74 84.94
N LEU A 115 25.06 52.60 84.54
CA LEU A 115 26.13 53.53 84.94
C LEU A 115 25.87 54.96 84.48
N THR A 116 25.21 55.13 83.33
CA THR A 116 24.79 56.46 82.82
C THR A 116 23.65 57.03 83.67
N SER A 117 22.66 56.22 84.03
CA SER A 117 21.53 56.64 84.87
C SER A 117 21.93 57.00 86.30
N GLU A 118 22.98 56.36 86.82
CA GLU A 118 23.58 56.66 88.13
C GLU A 118 24.47 57.93 88.09
N HIS A 119 24.54 58.64 86.95
CA HIS A 119 25.38 59.82 86.73
C HIS A 119 26.87 59.59 87.06
N HIS A 120 27.39 58.41 86.69
CA HIS A 120 28.78 58.06 86.94
C HIS A 120 29.75 59.10 86.29
N PRO A 121 30.88 59.46 86.94
CA PRO A 121 31.83 60.45 86.42
C PRO A 121 32.40 60.13 85.02
N GLN A 122 32.45 58.85 84.65
CA GLN A 122 32.93 58.36 83.35
C GLN A 122 31.79 57.98 82.38
N SER A 123 30.55 58.42 82.64
CA SER A 123 29.37 58.07 81.84
C SER A 123 29.50 58.42 80.36
N GLU A 124 30.10 59.56 80.01
CA GLU A 124 30.33 59.95 78.61
C GLU A 124 31.28 58.98 77.89
N LEU A 125 32.40 58.61 78.53
CA LEU A 125 33.35 57.64 77.99
C LEU A 125 32.70 56.25 77.79
N ILE A 126 31.91 55.81 78.77
CA ILE A 126 31.16 54.54 78.72
C ILE A 126 30.15 54.56 77.58
N ALA A 127 29.41 55.66 77.39
CA ALA A 127 28.44 55.79 76.31
C ALA A 127 29.10 55.75 74.93
N VAL A 128 30.24 56.43 74.75
CA VAL A 128 31.03 56.37 73.51
C VAL A 128 31.53 54.96 73.23
N LYS A 129 32.06 54.28 74.27
CA LYS A 129 32.54 52.90 74.15
C LYS A 129 31.41 51.93 73.79
N GLN A 130 30.24 52.05 74.42
CA GLN A 130 29.07 51.22 74.09
C GLN A 130 28.64 51.44 72.63
N ALA A 131 28.58 52.68 72.17
CA ALA A 131 28.22 52.99 70.78
C ALA A 131 29.22 52.40 69.77
N GLN A 132 30.51 52.34 70.12
CA GLN A 132 31.53 51.67 69.32
C GLN A 132 31.31 50.15 69.27
N VAL A 133 31.06 49.51 70.41
CA VAL A 133 30.74 48.08 70.52
C VAL A 133 29.50 47.74 69.69
N ASP A 134 28.42 48.51 69.83
CA ASP A 134 27.17 48.31 69.09
C ASP A 134 27.39 48.44 67.56
N LYS A 135 28.21 49.41 67.13
CA LYS A 135 28.55 49.61 65.72
C LYS A 135 29.39 48.46 65.17
N LEU A 136 30.39 47.98 65.92
CA LEU A 136 31.21 46.84 65.52
C LEU A 136 30.36 45.58 65.39
N TYR A 137 29.46 45.34 66.34
CA TYR A 137 28.56 44.19 66.29
C TYR A 137 27.60 44.24 65.09
N ALA A 138 27.02 45.41 64.80
CA ALA A 138 26.19 45.61 63.62
C ALA A 138 26.98 45.36 62.32
N GLY A 139 28.18 45.93 62.19
CA GLY A 139 29.05 45.71 61.03
C GLY A 139 29.46 44.25 60.86
N LEU A 140 29.73 43.53 61.96
CA LEU A 140 30.02 42.10 61.93
C LEU A 140 28.82 41.28 61.45
N LYS A 141 27.58 41.62 61.88
CA LYS A 141 26.37 40.99 61.35
C LYS A 141 26.17 41.24 59.85
N ASP A 142 26.41 42.46 59.39
CA ASP A 142 26.32 42.80 57.98
C ASP A 142 27.36 42.01 57.15
N LEU A 143 28.62 41.96 57.61
CA LEU A 143 29.69 41.19 56.98
C LEU A 143 29.39 39.69 56.95
N ALA A 144 28.80 39.15 58.02
CA ALA A 144 28.34 37.77 58.08
C ALA A 144 27.29 37.48 57.00
N GLY A 145 26.32 38.39 56.84
CA GLY A 145 25.28 38.30 55.81
C GLY A 145 25.84 38.38 54.39
N GLU A 146 26.73 39.33 54.13
CA GLU A 146 27.41 39.48 52.83
C GLU A 146 28.22 38.23 52.45
N ARG A 147 28.98 37.68 53.41
CA ARG A 147 29.74 36.46 53.19
C ARG A 147 28.83 35.26 52.94
N ARG A 148 27.74 35.14 53.68
CA ARG A 148 26.75 34.07 53.45
C ARG A 148 26.21 34.16 52.03
N ALA A 149 25.80 35.34 51.58
CA ALA A 149 25.31 35.54 50.21
C ALA A 149 26.35 35.10 49.16
N LYS A 150 27.63 35.50 49.31
CA LYS A 150 28.71 35.09 48.39
C LYS A 150 28.96 33.58 48.37
N LEU A 151 28.89 32.92 49.53
CA LEU A 151 29.05 31.46 49.62
C LEU A 151 27.84 30.72 49.05
N ASP A 152 26.64 31.29 49.19
CA ASP A 152 25.40 30.72 48.64
C ASP A 152 25.41 30.80 47.11
N GLU A 153 25.79 31.95 46.55
CA GLU A 153 26.05 32.12 45.12
C GLU A 153 27.06 31.10 44.59
N ALA A 154 28.22 30.96 45.25
CA ALA A 154 29.22 29.98 44.85
C ALA A 154 28.67 28.54 44.85
N LEU A 155 27.89 28.17 45.87
CA LEU A 155 27.26 26.85 45.95
C LEU A 155 26.24 26.65 44.82
N GLN A 156 25.38 27.64 44.57
CA GLN A 156 24.39 27.61 43.48
C GLN A 156 25.07 27.46 42.11
N LEU A 157 26.18 28.17 41.87
CA LEU A 157 26.96 28.06 40.64
C LEU A 157 27.51 26.65 40.42
N PHE A 158 28.15 26.06 41.44
CA PHE A 158 28.70 24.71 41.32
C PHE A 158 27.61 23.64 41.18
N MET A 159 26.48 23.81 41.86
CA MET A 159 25.32 22.94 41.67
C MET A 159 24.80 23.02 40.23
N LEU A 160 24.66 24.22 39.66
CA LEU A 160 24.25 24.37 38.27
C LEU A 160 25.27 23.77 37.31
N ASN A 161 26.57 24.01 37.51
CA ASN A 161 27.62 23.44 36.66
C ASN A 161 27.53 21.91 36.61
N ARG A 162 27.34 21.24 37.76
CA ARG A 162 27.15 19.78 37.78
C ARG A 162 25.93 19.35 36.96
N GLU A 163 24.79 20.03 37.11
CA GLU A 163 23.57 19.69 36.37
C GLU A 163 23.72 19.93 34.85
N VAL A 164 24.49 20.95 34.44
CA VAL A 164 24.85 21.20 33.04
C VAL A 164 25.75 20.07 32.54
N ASP A 165 26.86 19.77 33.21
CA ASP A 165 27.82 18.74 32.82
C ASP A 165 27.17 17.35 32.72
N ASP A 166 26.32 16.99 33.69
CA ASP A 166 25.57 15.71 33.72
C ASP A 166 24.58 15.60 32.55
N LEU A 167 24.05 16.74 32.07
CA LEU A 167 23.15 16.78 30.93
C LEU A 167 23.91 16.79 29.60
N GLU A 168 25.00 17.53 29.48
CA GLU A 168 25.88 17.51 28.32
C GLU A 168 26.46 16.12 28.07
N GLN A 169 26.91 15.42 29.12
CA GLN A 169 27.38 14.04 29.00
C GLN A 169 26.25 13.13 28.49
N TRP A 170 25.03 13.28 29.02
CA TRP A 170 23.89 12.51 28.55
C TRP A 170 23.55 12.81 27.08
N ILE A 171 23.64 14.07 26.64
CA ILE A 171 23.46 14.47 25.24
C ILE A 171 24.51 13.77 24.37
N ALA A 172 25.79 13.83 24.73
CA ALA A 172 26.88 13.19 23.99
C ALA A 172 26.70 11.66 23.84
N GLU A 173 26.17 10.98 24.88
CA GLU A 173 25.83 9.56 24.81
C GLU A 173 24.70 9.28 23.80
N ARG A 174 23.72 10.18 23.70
CA ARG A 174 22.60 10.09 22.74
C ARG A 174 23.06 10.40 21.31
N GLU A 175 23.97 11.35 21.13
CA GLU A 175 24.56 11.67 19.83
C GLU A 175 25.24 10.45 19.21
N LEU A 176 25.91 9.61 20.00
CA LEU A 176 26.55 8.39 19.50
C LEU A 176 25.56 7.42 18.84
N VAL A 177 24.34 7.33 19.38
CA VAL A 177 23.26 6.53 18.80
C VAL A 177 22.66 7.21 17.57
N ALA A 178 22.47 8.53 17.61
CA ALA A 178 21.97 9.34 16.51
C ALA A 178 22.93 9.41 15.31
N ALA A 179 24.25 9.29 15.55
CA ALA A 179 25.29 9.34 14.54
C ALA A 179 25.58 7.98 13.88
N SER A 180 24.85 6.92 14.22
CA SER A 180 25.01 5.63 13.55
C SER A 180 24.77 5.77 12.03
N HIS A 181 25.52 5.01 11.23
CA HIS A 181 25.41 5.00 9.76
C HIS A 181 24.71 3.74 9.23
N GLU A 182 24.22 2.86 10.12
CA GLU A 182 23.53 1.65 9.72
C GLU A 182 22.13 1.97 9.19
N LEU A 183 21.84 1.54 7.96
CA LEU A 183 20.59 1.81 7.23
C LEU A 183 19.79 0.52 6.92
N GLY A 184 20.19 -0.62 7.48
CA GLY A 184 19.58 -1.92 7.21
C GLY A 184 20.13 -2.60 5.95
N GLN A 185 19.87 -3.92 5.83
CA GLN A 185 20.35 -4.76 4.72
C GLN A 185 19.19 -5.28 3.85
N ASP A 186 17.99 -5.35 4.43
CA ASP A 186 16.74 -5.76 3.81
C ASP A 186 15.58 -5.00 4.47
N TYR A 187 14.36 -5.21 3.95
CA TYR A 187 13.17 -4.49 4.37
C TYR A 187 12.79 -4.74 5.84
N ASP A 188 12.97 -5.96 6.34
CA ASP A 188 12.64 -6.32 7.72
C ASP A 188 13.66 -5.68 8.68
N HIS A 189 14.95 -5.76 8.35
CA HIS A 189 16.01 -5.17 9.15
C HIS A 189 15.90 -3.64 9.24
N VAL A 190 15.70 -2.95 8.11
CA VAL A 190 15.54 -1.48 8.14
C VAL A 190 14.25 -1.05 8.84
N THR A 191 13.18 -1.84 8.75
CA THR A 191 11.93 -1.58 9.49
C THR A 191 12.17 -1.69 10.99
N LEU A 192 12.86 -2.73 11.46
CA LEU A 192 13.25 -2.86 12.87
C LEU A 192 14.12 -1.69 13.35
N LEU A 193 15.12 -1.29 12.56
CA LEU A 193 15.98 -0.15 12.89
C LEU A 193 15.19 1.16 12.97
N TRP A 194 14.29 1.40 12.02
CA TRP A 194 13.43 2.58 11.99
C TRP A 194 12.47 2.63 13.20
N GLU A 195 11.83 1.52 13.55
CA GLU A 195 10.96 1.44 14.73
C GLU A 195 11.73 1.70 16.02
N ARG A 196 12.87 1.03 16.20
CA ARG A 196 13.74 1.24 17.37
C ARG A 196 14.25 2.67 17.45
N PHE A 197 14.63 3.26 16.32
CA PHE A 197 15.14 4.63 16.29
C PHE A 197 14.04 5.66 16.56
N ASN A 198 12.81 5.45 16.07
CA ASN A 198 11.68 6.31 16.42
C ASN A 198 11.36 6.27 17.92
N GLN A 199 11.39 5.08 18.53
CA GLN A 199 11.22 4.96 19.98
C GLN A 199 12.34 5.70 20.71
N PHE A 200 13.60 5.50 20.29
CA PHE A 200 14.74 6.23 20.84
C PHE A 200 14.59 7.75 20.71
N ALA A 201 14.16 8.25 19.54
CA ALA A 201 13.96 9.68 19.29
C ALA A 201 12.87 10.25 20.19
N GLN A 202 11.74 9.55 20.32
CA GLN A 202 10.64 9.95 21.20
C GLN A 202 11.08 9.97 22.67
N ASP A 203 11.75 8.93 23.14
CA ASP A 203 12.22 8.85 24.53
C ASP A 203 13.26 9.92 24.84
N THR A 204 14.12 10.24 23.86
CA THR A 204 15.14 11.30 23.97
C THR A 204 14.49 12.67 24.00
N ASP A 205 13.51 12.96 23.15
CA ASP A 205 12.80 14.25 23.12
C ASP A 205 12.06 14.50 24.44
N VAL A 206 11.30 13.52 24.94
CA VAL A 206 10.54 13.65 26.18
C VAL A 206 11.46 13.88 27.38
N THR A 207 12.49 13.04 27.53
CA THR A 207 13.40 13.12 28.69
C THR A 207 14.32 14.34 28.59
N GLY A 208 14.85 14.61 27.41
CA GLY A 208 15.80 15.70 27.15
C GLY A 208 15.14 17.06 27.28
N SER A 209 13.96 17.26 26.69
CA SER A 209 13.24 18.54 26.76
C SER A 209 12.89 18.93 28.20
N GLU A 210 12.48 17.97 29.04
CA GLU A 210 12.22 18.24 30.46
C GLU A 210 13.49 18.64 31.22
N ARG A 211 14.59 17.89 31.03
CA ARG A 211 15.87 18.16 31.71
C ARG A 211 16.47 19.49 31.28
N VAL A 212 16.49 19.77 29.97
CA VAL A 212 16.98 21.05 29.40
C VAL A 212 16.13 22.21 29.93
N ALA A 213 14.80 22.08 29.97
CA ALA A 213 13.93 23.11 30.53
C ALA A 213 14.19 23.35 32.03
N SER A 214 14.45 22.29 32.81
CA SER A 214 14.79 22.40 34.22
C SER A 214 16.10 23.16 34.45
N VAL A 215 17.18 22.78 33.75
CA VAL A 215 18.49 23.44 33.87
C VAL A 215 18.41 24.90 33.40
N ASN A 216 17.73 25.15 32.27
CA ASN A 216 17.46 26.51 31.79
C ASN A 216 16.70 27.35 32.81
N GLY A 217 15.70 26.76 33.49
CA GLY A 217 14.92 27.45 34.52
C GLY A 217 15.75 27.83 35.76
N ILE A 218 16.70 26.97 36.16
CA ILE A 218 17.65 27.28 37.24
C ILE A 218 18.57 28.43 36.80
N ALA A 219 19.17 28.33 35.61
CA ALA A 219 20.05 29.36 35.06
C ALA A 219 19.35 30.73 34.95
N ASP A 220 18.13 30.77 34.42
CA ASP A 220 17.32 31.99 34.31
C ASP A 220 16.99 32.61 35.65
N SER A 221 16.69 31.78 36.66
CA SER A 221 16.40 32.25 38.02
C SER A 221 17.63 32.90 38.66
N LEU A 222 18.82 32.30 38.49
CA LEU A 222 20.09 32.86 39.01
C LEU A 222 20.45 34.18 38.31
N ILE A 223 20.30 34.24 36.98
CA ILE A 223 20.55 35.47 36.21
C ILE A 223 19.57 36.57 36.63
N ALA A 224 18.28 36.25 36.77
CA ALA A 224 17.26 37.21 37.18
C ALA A 224 17.47 37.71 38.62
N ALA A 225 18.03 36.88 39.50
CA ALA A 225 18.42 37.27 40.85
C ALA A 225 19.66 38.18 40.90
N GLY A 226 20.37 38.36 39.77
CA GLY A 226 21.56 39.20 39.69
C GLY A 226 22.83 38.52 40.20
N HIS A 227 22.92 37.19 40.06
CA HIS A 227 24.07 36.39 40.49
C HIS A 227 25.40 36.95 39.97
N SER A 228 26.46 36.95 40.79
CA SER A 228 27.74 37.56 40.42
C SER A 228 28.39 36.97 39.15
N ASP A 229 28.21 35.67 38.91
CA ASP A 229 28.68 34.94 37.72
C ASP A 229 27.64 34.81 36.58
N SER A 230 26.67 35.73 36.47
CA SER A 230 25.59 35.67 35.47
C SER A 230 26.06 35.49 34.01
N ALA A 231 27.21 36.07 33.64
CA ALA A 231 27.76 35.93 32.29
C ALA A 231 28.18 34.48 31.98
N THR A 232 28.86 33.82 32.93
CA THR A 232 29.27 32.41 32.81
C THR A 232 28.06 31.49 32.76
N ILE A 233 27.05 31.76 33.60
CA ILE A 233 25.79 30.99 33.62
C ILE A 233 25.07 31.09 32.26
N ALA A 234 25.04 32.29 31.67
CA ALA A 234 24.46 32.49 30.34
C ALA A 234 25.23 31.72 29.26
N GLU A 235 26.57 31.73 29.30
CA GLU A 235 27.41 30.97 28.37
C GLU A 235 27.14 29.46 28.45
N TRP A 236 27.08 28.88 29.66
CA TRP A 236 26.74 27.46 29.85
C TRP A 236 25.33 27.14 29.36
N LYS A 237 24.37 28.02 29.65
CA LYS A 237 23.00 27.88 29.17
C LYS A 237 22.95 27.85 27.64
N ASP A 238 23.64 28.76 26.98
CA ASP A 238 23.66 28.85 25.53
C ASP A 238 24.34 27.62 24.91
N GLY A 239 25.49 27.18 25.43
CA GLY A 239 26.20 25.99 24.98
C GLY A 239 25.38 24.70 25.12
N LEU A 240 24.70 24.52 26.25
CA LEU A 240 23.80 23.39 26.47
C LEU A 240 22.63 23.38 25.46
N ASN A 241 22.05 24.55 25.17
CA ASN A 241 20.97 24.66 24.21
C ASN A 241 21.44 24.39 22.77
N GLU A 242 22.65 24.83 22.41
CA GLU A 242 23.27 24.52 21.12
C GLU A 242 23.48 23.01 20.97
N ALA A 243 24.11 22.34 21.94
CA ALA A 243 24.30 20.89 21.93
C ALA A 243 22.98 20.11 21.86
N TRP A 244 21.93 20.59 22.53
CA TRP A 244 20.60 19.99 22.45
C TRP A 244 19.99 20.13 21.05
N GLN A 245 20.10 21.31 20.41
CA GLN A 245 19.61 21.50 19.05
C GLN A 245 20.37 20.63 18.04
N ASP A 246 21.70 20.55 18.16
CA ASP A 246 22.52 19.71 17.28
C ASP A 246 22.12 18.23 17.35
N LEU A 247 21.86 17.71 18.56
CA LEU A 247 21.33 16.36 18.74
C LEU A 247 19.96 16.18 18.06
N LEU A 248 19.05 17.14 18.18
CA LEU A 248 17.74 17.06 17.53
C LEU A 248 17.87 17.05 16.00
N GLU A 249 18.77 17.85 15.43
CA GLU A 249 19.05 17.86 13.99
C GLU A 249 19.66 16.53 13.51
N LEU A 250 20.58 15.95 14.28
CA LEU A 250 21.15 14.64 14.00
C LEU A 250 20.08 13.54 14.02
N ILE A 251 19.19 13.57 15.02
CA ILE A 251 18.06 12.62 15.13
C ILE A 251 17.17 12.74 13.90
N GLU A 252 16.77 13.95 13.52
CA GLU A 252 15.89 14.15 12.36
C GLU A 252 16.56 13.73 11.05
N THR A 253 17.84 14.05 10.87
CA THR A 253 18.62 13.61 9.70
C THR A 253 18.67 12.08 9.61
N ARG A 254 18.99 11.39 10.70
CA ARG A 254 19.03 9.92 10.73
C ARG A 254 17.64 9.30 10.50
N LYS A 255 16.59 9.91 11.04
CA LYS A 255 15.21 9.47 10.82
C LYS A 255 14.83 9.54 9.35
N GLN A 256 15.15 10.64 8.66
CA GLN A 256 14.92 10.79 7.22
C GLN A 256 15.72 9.77 6.40
N MET A 257 16.98 9.53 6.77
CA MET A 257 17.82 8.51 6.12
C MET A 257 17.26 7.09 6.27
N LEU A 258 16.75 6.73 7.46
CA LEU A 258 16.10 5.44 7.69
C LEU A 258 14.78 5.31 6.92
N VAL A 259 13.99 6.38 6.80
CA VAL A 259 12.77 6.40 5.98
C VAL A 259 13.12 6.15 4.51
N ALA A 260 14.08 6.89 3.95
CA ALA A 260 14.50 6.72 2.57
C ALA A 260 15.03 5.30 2.29
N SER A 261 15.87 4.76 3.18
CA SER A 261 16.35 3.38 3.08
C SER A 261 15.20 2.36 3.14
N ARG A 262 14.24 2.57 4.04
CA ARG A 262 13.07 1.70 4.18
C ARG A 262 12.20 1.71 2.94
N GLU A 263 11.94 2.87 2.34
CA GLU A 263 11.18 2.99 1.08
C GLU A 263 11.87 2.25 -0.06
N LEU A 264 13.19 2.39 -0.19
CA LEU A 264 13.98 1.68 -1.21
C LEU A 264 13.93 0.16 -1.02
N HIS A 265 14.15 -0.33 0.19
CA HIS A 265 14.11 -1.76 0.47
C HIS A 265 12.69 -2.34 0.37
N LYS A 266 11.67 -1.57 0.75
CA LYS A 266 10.26 -1.94 0.54
C LYS A 266 9.98 -2.14 -0.95
N PHE A 267 10.41 -1.19 -1.79
CA PHE A 267 10.24 -1.31 -3.24
C PHE A 267 10.86 -2.60 -3.79
N PHE A 268 12.09 -2.93 -3.40
CA PHE A 268 12.72 -4.18 -3.82
C PHE A 268 12.01 -5.44 -3.30
N HIS A 269 11.51 -5.40 -2.07
CA HIS A 269 10.69 -6.47 -1.50
C HIS A 269 9.40 -6.65 -2.30
N ASP A 270 8.67 -5.57 -2.56
CA ASP A 270 7.40 -5.58 -3.29
C ASP A 270 7.59 -6.04 -4.74
N CYS A 271 8.68 -5.63 -5.41
CA CYS A 271 9.02 -6.14 -6.74
C CYS A 271 9.18 -7.68 -6.72
N LYS A 272 9.87 -8.22 -5.71
CA LYS A 272 10.09 -9.67 -5.57
C LYS A 272 8.78 -10.42 -5.27
N ASP A 273 7.94 -9.89 -4.38
CA ASP A 273 6.63 -10.48 -4.06
C ASP A 273 5.70 -10.48 -5.29
N VAL A 274 5.59 -9.34 -5.99
CA VAL A 274 4.79 -9.23 -7.22
C VAL A 274 5.31 -10.16 -8.31
N LEU A 275 6.64 -10.26 -8.52
CA LEU A 275 7.23 -11.23 -9.44
C LEU A 275 6.87 -12.68 -9.07
N GLY A 276 6.94 -13.01 -7.78
CA GLY A 276 6.53 -14.32 -7.26
C GLY A 276 5.07 -14.63 -7.61
N ARG A 277 4.16 -13.70 -7.34
CA ARG A 277 2.72 -13.84 -7.65
C ARG A 277 2.44 -13.93 -9.15
N ILE A 278 3.15 -13.17 -9.99
CA ILE A 278 3.04 -13.27 -11.45
C ILE A 278 3.46 -14.67 -11.90
N SER A 279 4.59 -15.17 -11.41
CA SER A 279 5.07 -16.52 -11.72
C SER A 279 4.07 -17.59 -11.26
N GLU A 280 3.52 -17.49 -10.06
CA GLU A 280 2.48 -18.40 -9.57
C GLU A 280 1.24 -18.41 -10.49
N LYS A 281 0.78 -17.24 -10.93
CA LYS A 281 -0.34 -17.12 -11.88
C LYS A 281 -0.01 -17.70 -13.25
N GLN A 282 1.21 -17.53 -13.74
CA GLN A 282 1.66 -18.16 -14.99
C GLN A 282 1.60 -19.70 -14.89
N HIS A 283 2.09 -20.28 -13.80
CA HIS A 283 2.09 -21.73 -13.60
C HIS A 283 0.69 -22.30 -13.28
N ALA A 284 -0.20 -21.51 -12.70
CA ALA A 284 -1.57 -21.92 -12.42
C ALA A 284 -2.47 -21.96 -13.68
N MET A 285 -2.02 -21.37 -14.80
CA MET A 285 -2.79 -21.34 -16.04
C MET A 285 -2.80 -22.73 -16.70
N SER A 286 -3.99 -23.34 -16.77
CA SER A 286 -4.18 -24.62 -17.45
C SER A 286 -3.94 -24.51 -18.96
N ASP A 287 -3.54 -25.61 -19.61
CA ASP A 287 -3.44 -25.75 -21.06
C ASP A 287 -4.65 -26.46 -21.70
N GLU A 288 -5.63 -26.89 -20.90
CA GLU A 288 -6.80 -27.62 -21.39
C GLU A 288 -7.70 -26.76 -22.27
N LEU A 289 -8.15 -27.33 -23.38
CA LEU A 289 -9.06 -26.67 -24.35
C LEU A 289 -10.49 -27.22 -24.33
N GLY A 290 -10.72 -28.35 -23.67
CA GLY A 290 -12.03 -29.03 -23.66
C GLY A 290 -12.21 -30.03 -24.81
N ARG A 291 -13.11 -30.98 -24.60
CA ARG A 291 -13.38 -32.11 -25.52
C ARG A 291 -14.68 -31.96 -26.33
N ASP A 292 -15.49 -30.98 -25.95
CA ASP A 292 -16.80 -30.69 -26.55
C ASP A 292 -17.16 -29.21 -26.33
N ALA A 293 -18.15 -28.70 -27.09
CA ALA A 293 -18.58 -27.29 -27.03
C ALA A 293 -19.00 -26.81 -25.62
N GLY A 294 -19.59 -27.70 -24.82
CA GLY A 294 -20.00 -27.38 -23.45
C GLY A 294 -18.79 -27.19 -22.53
N SER A 295 -17.83 -28.11 -22.60
CA SER A 295 -16.58 -28.05 -21.84
C SER A 295 -15.75 -26.80 -22.18
N VAL A 296 -15.66 -26.43 -23.47
CA VAL A 296 -14.99 -25.20 -23.92
C VAL A 296 -15.67 -23.97 -23.35
N SER A 297 -17.01 -23.90 -23.42
CA SER A 297 -17.78 -22.77 -22.88
C SER A 297 -17.64 -22.62 -21.36
N GLN A 298 -17.41 -23.71 -20.63
CA GLN A 298 -17.07 -23.66 -19.20
C GLN A 298 -15.64 -23.16 -18.98
N LEU A 299 -14.67 -23.64 -19.76
CA LEU A 299 -13.28 -23.20 -19.68
C LEU A 299 -13.11 -21.72 -20.06
N GLN A 300 -13.84 -21.22 -21.06
CA GLN A 300 -13.88 -19.80 -21.41
C GLN A 300 -14.39 -18.93 -20.25
N ARG A 301 -15.45 -19.37 -19.56
CA ARG A 301 -15.96 -18.68 -18.35
C ARG A 301 -14.94 -18.71 -17.20
N LYS A 302 -14.31 -19.86 -16.95
CA LYS A 302 -13.23 -19.96 -15.95
C LYS A 302 -12.05 -19.04 -16.28
N HIS A 303 -11.66 -18.97 -17.55
CA HIS A 303 -10.59 -18.06 -18.01
C HIS A 303 -10.98 -16.60 -17.84
N GLN A 304 -12.23 -16.23 -18.13
CA GLN A 304 -12.73 -14.88 -17.90
C GLN A 304 -12.68 -14.48 -16.42
N ASN A 305 -13.01 -15.40 -15.49
CA ASN A 305 -12.87 -15.16 -14.06
C ASN A 305 -11.39 -15.01 -13.66
N PHE A 306 -10.51 -15.84 -14.22
CA PHE A 306 -9.07 -15.72 -13.99
C PHE A 306 -8.54 -14.33 -14.43
N LEU A 307 -8.97 -13.80 -15.59
CA LEU A 307 -8.62 -12.45 -16.04
C LEU A 307 -9.13 -11.36 -15.08
N GLN A 308 -10.31 -11.56 -14.49
CA GLN A 308 -10.86 -10.64 -13.50
C GLN A 308 -10.01 -10.65 -12.21
N ASP A 309 -9.58 -11.82 -11.76
CA ASP A 309 -8.71 -11.97 -10.58
C ASP A 309 -7.32 -11.33 -10.78
N LEU A 310 -6.88 -11.17 -12.04
CA LEU A 310 -5.61 -10.50 -12.36
C LEU A 310 -5.67 -8.97 -12.22
N GLN A 311 -6.85 -8.35 -12.07
CA GLN A 311 -6.95 -6.89 -11.93
C GLN A 311 -6.24 -6.35 -10.68
N THR A 312 -6.28 -7.10 -9.57
CA THR A 312 -5.54 -6.74 -8.35
C THR A 312 -4.04 -6.74 -8.61
N LEU A 313 -3.54 -7.74 -9.34
CA LEU A 313 -2.12 -7.85 -9.70
C LEU A 313 -1.70 -6.75 -10.67
N GLN A 314 -2.57 -6.38 -11.61
CA GLN A 314 -2.35 -5.22 -12.49
C GLN A 314 -2.18 -3.92 -11.68
N SER A 315 -3.02 -3.71 -10.66
CA SER A 315 -2.93 -2.53 -9.79
C SER A 315 -1.63 -2.51 -9.00
N GLN A 316 -1.15 -3.67 -8.54
CA GLN A 316 0.14 -3.81 -7.87
C GLN A 316 1.32 -3.51 -8.80
N VAL A 317 1.26 -3.96 -10.06
CA VAL A 317 2.28 -3.63 -11.07
C VAL A 317 2.31 -2.12 -11.32
N GLN A 318 1.14 -1.46 -11.44
CA GLN A 318 1.09 0.00 -11.59
C GLN A 318 1.70 0.72 -10.38
N GLN A 319 1.43 0.24 -9.17
CA GLN A 319 2.02 0.81 -7.96
C GLN A 319 3.55 0.70 -7.96
N ILE A 320 4.12 -0.42 -8.42
CA ILE A 320 5.57 -0.58 -8.58
C ILE A 320 6.12 0.45 -9.57
N GLU A 321 5.43 0.71 -10.69
CA GLU A 321 5.85 1.73 -11.66
C GLU A 321 5.84 3.15 -11.06
N ASP A 322 4.78 3.48 -10.30
CA ASP A 322 4.64 4.79 -9.66
C ASP A 322 5.68 4.99 -8.53
N GLU A 323 5.94 3.95 -7.74
CA GLU A 323 6.97 3.94 -6.70
C GLU A 323 8.39 4.04 -7.31
N SER A 324 8.64 3.31 -8.40
CA SER A 324 9.90 3.39 -9.14
C SER A 324 10.15 4.80 -9.67
N ALA A 325 9.15 5.43 -10.29
CA ALA A 325 9.26 6.79 -10.81
C ALA A 325 9.61 7.81 -9.71
N LYS A 326 9.01 7.67 -8.53
CA LYS A 326 9.33 8.51 -7.36
C LYS A 326 10.77 8.27 -6.88
N LEU A 327 11.17 7.01 -6.73
CA LEU A 327 12.51 6.67 -6.26
C LEU A 327 13.61 7.09 -7.26
N GLN A 328 13.36 6.97 -8.57
CA GLN A 328 14.29 7.43 -9.60
C GLN A 328 14.53 8.94 -9.58
N ALA A 329 13.60 9.74 -9.04
CA ALA A 329 13.81 11.18 -8.84
C ALA A 329 14.77 11.48 -7.68
N SER A 330 14.86 10.59 -6.69
CA SER A 330 15.66 10.77 -5.46
C SER A 330 17.02 10.07 -5.50
N TYR A 331 17.19 9.06 -6.36
CA TYR A 331 18.42 8.27 -6.48
C TYR A 331 19.11 8.49 -7.82
N ALA A 332 20.45 8.40 -7.82
CA ALA A 332 21.28 8.50 -9.02
C ALA A 332 22.32 7.36 -9.09
N GLY A 333 22.99 7.21 -10.24
CA GLY A 333 24.07 6.24 -10.42
C GLY A 333 23.59 4.80 -10.40
N ASP A 334 24.30 3.93 -9.69
CA ASP A 334 24.03 2.49 -9.72
C ASP A 334 22.73 2.10 -9.01
N LYS A 335 22.31 2.84 -7.98
CA LYS A 335 21.03 2.61 -7.30
C LYS A 335 19.84 2.94 -8.20
N ALA A 336 19.91 4.04 -8.96
CA ALA A 336 18.87 4.35 -9.95
C ALA A 336 18.76 3.26 -11.01
N LYS A 337 19.89 2.76 -11.54
CA LYS A 337 19.89 1.63 -12.48
C LYS A 337 19.30 0.36 -11.87
N GLU A 338 19.61 0.06 -10.62
CA GLU A 338 19.06 -1.09 -9.91
C GLU A 338 17.53 -0.99 -9.81
N ILE A 339 17.00 0.18 -9.41
CA ILE A 339 15.55 0.46 -9.37
C ILE A 339 14.91 0.24 -10.75
N THR A 340 15.47 0.84 -11.80
CA THR A 340 14.95 0.68 -13.17
C THR A 340 14.97 -0.77 -13.66
N ASN A 341 16.03 -1.52 -13.34
CA ASN A 341 16.12 -2.93 -13.74
C ASN A 341 15.06 -3.77 -13.04
N ARG A 342 14.80 -3.55 -11.75
CA ARG A 342 13.76 -4.28 -10.99
C ARG A 342 12.36 -3.97 -11.46
N GLU A 343 12.07 -2.70 -11.75
CA GLU A 343 10.81 -2.30 -12.39
C GLU A 343 10.64 -3.01 -13.75
N ALA A 344 11.69 -3.02 -14.59
CA ALA A 344 11.65 -3.65 -15.90
C ALA A 344 11.43 -5.18 -15.81
N GLU A 345 12.02 -5.86 -14.82
CA GLU A 345 11.76 -7.28 -14.54
C GLU A 345 10.26 -7.53 -14.28
N VAL A 346 9.65 -6.77 -13.37
CA VAL A 346 8.21 -6.87 -13.05
C VAL A 346 7.36 -6.60 -14.28
N ARG A 347 7.62 -5.49 -15.00
CA ARG A 347 6.89 -5.10 -16.21
C ARG A 347 6.96 -6.17 -17.30
N SER A 348 8.15 -6.72 -17.53
CA SER A 348 8.37 -7.77 -18.53
C SER A 348 7.62 -9.05 -18.17
N ALA A 349 7.69 -9.50 -16.91
CA ALA A 349 6.96 -10.67 -16.43
C ALA A 349 5.44 -10.49 -16.55
N TRP A 350 4.94 -9.30 -16.22
CA TRP A 350 3.52 -8.96 -16.36
C TRP A 350 3.07 -8.98 -17.83
N ALA A 351 3.83 -8.34 -18.73
CA ALA A 351 3.56 -8.36 -20.16
C ALA A 351 3.56 -9.79 -20.74
N ALA A 352 4.47 -10.65 -20.29
CA ALA A 352 4.50 -12.06 -20.66
C ALA A 352 3.25 -12.81 -20.19
N LEU A 353 2.80 -12.60 -18.95
CA LEU A 353 1.56 -13.18 -18.43
C LEU A 353 0.34 -12.70 -19.23
N GLN A 354 0.26 -11.42 -19.57
CA GLN A 354 -0.82 -10.88 -20.41
C GLN A 354 -0.85 -11.54 -21.79
N ALA A 355 0.31 -11.66 -22.46
CA ALA A 355 0.41 -12.32 -23.74
C ALA A 355 -0.02 -13.80 -23.68
N MET A 356 0.36 -14.52 -22.62
CA MET A 356 -0.10 -15.89 -22.37
C MET A 356 -1.62 -15.99 -22.18
N CYS A 357 -2.19 -15.04 -21.42
CA CYS A 357 -3.63 -14.97 -21.20
C CYS A 357 -4.41 -14.70 -22.48
N ASP A 358 -3.93 -13.80 -23.34
CA ASP A 358 -4.54 -13.49 -24.62
C ASP A 358 -4.42 -14.66 -25.60
N ALA A 359 -3.24 -15.29 -25.67
CA ALA A 359 -3.04 -16.50 -26.48
C ALA A 359 -3.99 -17.63 -26.07
N ARG A 360 -4.17 -17.85 -24.76
CA ARG A 360 -5.12 -18.85 -24.26
C ARG A 360 -6.56 -18.48 -24.59
N LYS A 361 -6.95 -17.21 -24.41
CA LYS A 361 -8.29 -16.72 -24.76
C LYS A 361 -8.61 -16.97 -26.24
N GLN A 362 -7.67 -16.63 -27.12
CA GLN A 362 -7.81 -16.86 -28.55
C GLN A 362 -7.93 -18.36 -28.87
N LYS A 363 -7.06 -19.19 -28.28
CA LYS A 363 -7.08 -20.64 -28.49
C LYS A 363 -8.40 -21.27 -28.04
N LEU A 364 -8.95 -20.85 -26.89
CA LEU A 364 -10.26 -21.31 -26.40
C LEU A 364 -11.42 -20.81 -27.29
N ALA A 365 -11.33 -19.60 -27.85
CA ALA A 365 -12.32 -19.09 -28.80
C ALA A 365 -12.30 -19.92 -30.10
N ASP A 366 -11.11 -20.17 -30.65
CA ASP A 366 -10.89 -20.98 -31.84
C ASP A 366 -11.38 -22.42 -31.64
N THR A 367 -11.10 -23.05 -30.50
CA THR A 367 -11.66 -24.37 -30.16
C THR A 367 -13.19 -24.34 -30.08
N GLY A 368 -13.78 -23.25 -29.57
CA GLY A 368 -15.23 -23.06 -29.54
C GLY A 368 -15.84 -23.01 -30.94
N ASP A 369 -15.24 -22.23 -31.83
CA ASP A 369 -15.62 -22.13 -33.24
C ASP A 369 -15.45 -23.48 -33.96
N LEU A 370 -14.39 -24.25 -33.66
CA LEU A 370 -14.18 -25.59 -34.20
C LEU A 370 -15.35 -26.53 -33.87
N PHE A 371 -15.77 -26.60 -32.60
CA PHE A 371 -16.89 -27.47 -32.23
C PHE A 371 -18.23 -26.97 -32.77
N LYS A 372 -18.41 -25.65 -32.91
CA LYS A 372 -19.57 -25.08 -33.61
C LYS A 372 -19.59 -25.55 -35.06
N PHE A 373 -18.46 -25.46 -35.76
CA PHE A 373 -18.31 -25.96 -37.12
C PHE A 373 -18.59 -27.47 -37.23
N PHE A 374 -18.00 -28.30 -36.37
CA PHE A 374 -18.26 -29.75 -36.36
C PHE A 374 -19.73 -30.09 -36.11
N ASN A 375 -20.40 -29.35 -35.22
CA ASN A 375 -21.85 -29.53 -35.00
C ASN A 375 -22.66 -29.15 -36.24
N MET A 376 -22.33 -28.04 -36.92
CA MET A 376 -22.99 -27.65 -38.17
C MET A 376 -22.80 -28.71 -39.26
N VAL A 377 -21.57 -29.21 -39.45
CA VAL A 377 -21.28 -30.29 -40.40
C VAL A 377 -22.08 -31.54 -40.05
N ARG A 378 -22.07 -31.98 -38.79
CA ARG A 378 -22.82 -33.17 -38.37
C ARG A 378 -24.31 -33.04 -38.62
N THR A 379 -24.90 -31.90 -38.26
CA THR A 379 -26.34 -31.63 -38.47
C THR A 379 -26.69 -31.65 -39.95
N LEU A 380 -25.89 -31.01 -40.80
CA LEU A 380 -26.12 -31.00 -42.24
C LEU A 380 -25.94 -32.38 -42.86
N MET A 381 -24.92 -33.15 -42.46
CA MET A 381 -24.70 -34.52 -42.94
C MET A 381 -25.88 -35.43 -42.60
N LEU A 382 -26.35 -35.43 -41.35
CA LEU A 382 -27.50 -36.23 -40.93
C LEU A 382 -28.79 -35.83 -41.67
N TRP A 383 -28.99 -34.54 -41.90
CA TRP A 383 -30.12 -34.05 -42.68
C TRP A 383 -30.04 -34.49 -44.15
N MET A 384 -28.87 -34.37 -44.80
CA MET A 384 -28.69 -34.83 -46.18
C MET A 384 -28.94 -36.34 -46.31
N ASP A 385 -28.49 -37.14 -45.34
CA ASP A 385 -28.73 -38.58 -45.31
C ASP A 385 -30.23 -38.91 -45.17
N ASP A 386 -30.98 -38.10 -44.43
CA ASP A 386 -32.43 -38.24 -44.29
C ASP A 386 -33.16 -37.86 -45.59
N VAL A 387 -32.84 -36.72 -46.20
CA VAL A 387 -33.43 -36.31 -47.50
C VAL A 387 -33.11 -37.33 -48.59
N ALA A 388 -31.88 -37.83 -48.65
CA ALA A 388 -31.50 -38.89 -49.57
C ALA A 388 -32.31 -40.18 -49.34
N ARG A 389 -32.63 -40.51 -48.09
CA ARG A 389 -33.48 -41.65 -47.76
C ARG A 389 -34.92 -41.42 -48.22
N GLN A 390 -35.48 -40.24 -47.97
CA GLN A 390 -36.83 -39.88 -48.43
C GLN A 390 -36.93 -39.91 -49.96
N MET A 391 -35.87 -39.51 -50.66
CA MET A 391 -35.80 -39.63 -52.12
C MET A 391 -35.80 -41.09 -52.61
N ASN A 392 -35.27 -42.02 -51.84
CA ASN A 392 -35.25 -43.43 -52.22
C ASN A 392 -36.53 -44.18 -51.83
N THR A 393 -37.37 -43.60 -50.96
CA THR A 393 -38.66 -44.18 -50.58
C THR A 393 -39.77 -43.67 -51.51
N SER A 394 -40.10 -44.42 -52.56
CA SER A 394 -41.35 -44.21 -53.31
C SER A 394 -41.97 -45.50 -53.82
N GLU A 395 -43.30 -45.52 -53.80
CA GLU A 395 -44.11 -46.55 -54.44
C GLU A 395 -44.15 -46.39 -55.96
N LYS A 396 -44.43 -47.49 -56.67
CA LYS A 396 -44.58 -47.47 -58.13
C LYS A 396 -45.88 -46.73 -58.50
N PRO A 397 -45.83 -45.73 -59.40
CA PRO A 397 -47.04 -45.05 -59.87
C PRO A 397 -47.94 -46.02 -60.62
N ARG A 398 -49.26 -45.77 -60.62
CA ARG A 398 -50.28 -46.59 -61.29
C ARG A 398 -50.91 -45.90 -62.50
N ASP A 399 -50.87 -44.57 -62.52
CA ASP A 399 -51.47 -43.70 -63.53
C ASP A 399 -50.75 -42.34 -63.56
N VAL A 400 -51.14 -41.49 -64.51
CA VAL A 400 -50.56 -40.14 -64.70
C VAL A 400 -50.63 -39.30 -63.42
N SER A 401 -51.78 -39.28 -62.75
CA SER A 401 -51.96 -38.52 -61.51
C SER A 401 -51.07 -39.00 -60.36
N GLY A 402 -50.80 -40.31 -60.28
CA GLY A 402 -49.84 -40.88 -59.34
C GLY A 402 -48.41 -40.43 -59.62
N VAL A 403 -48.01 -40.32 -60.89
CA VAL A 403 -46.68 -39.77 -61.26
C VAL A 403 -46.59 -38.29 -60.91
N GLU A 404 -47.61 -37.50 -61.22
CA GLU A 404 -47.66 -36.07 -60.90
C GLU A 404 -47.57 -35.81 -59.38
N LEU A 405 -48.20 -36.66 -58.56
CA LEU A 405 -48.07 -36.58 -57.11
C LEU A 405 -46.63 -36.86 -56.64
N LEU A 406 -45.98 -37.89 -57.19
CA LEU A 406 -44.58 -38.20 -56.88
C LEU A 406 -43.65 -37.05 -57.29
N MET A 407 -43.91 -36.42 -58.44
CA MET A 407 -43.18 -35.24 -58.89
C MET A 407 -43.38 -34.05 -57.95
N ASN A 408 -44.62 -33.76 -57.52
CA ASN A 408 -44.89 -32.67 -56.56
C ASN A 408 -44.19 -32.90 -55.22
N ASN A 409 -44.18 -34.14 -54.72
CA ASN A 409 -43.46 -34.50 -53.50
C ASN A 409 -41.94 -34.31 -53.68
N HIS A 410 -41.38 -34.72 -54.82
CA HIS A 410 -39.96 -34.55 -55.13
C HIS A 410 -39.57 -33.07 -55.29
N GLN A 411 -40.45 -32.24 -55.85
CA GLN A 411 -40.29 -30.79 -55.93
C GLN A 411 -40.37 -30.13 -54.55
N SER A 412 -41.16 -30.68 -53.63
CA SER A 412 -41.19 -30.22 -52.23
C SER A 412 -39.86 -30.50 -51.52
N LEU A 413 -39.24 -31.66 -51.76
CA LEU A 413 -37.88 -31.95 -51.29
C LEU A 413 -36.84 -30.98 -51.89
N LYS A 414 -37.01 -30.56 -53.15
CA LYS A 414 -36.15 -29.53 -53.76
C LYS A 414 -36.23 -28.21 -53.03
N ALA A 415 -37.45 -27.75 -52.75
CA ALA A 415 -37.67 -26.53 -51.97
C ALA A 415 -37.02 -26.64 -50.58
N GLU A 416 -37.13 -27.80 -49.91
CA GLU A 416 -36.44 -28.02 -48.64
C GLU A 416 -34.92 -27.90 -48.78
N ILE A 417 -34.33 -28.51 -49.81
CA ILE A 417 -32.89 -28.39 -50.10
C ILE A 417 -32.48 -26.92 -50.29
N ASP A 418 -33.26 -26.16 -51.06
CA ASP A 418 -32.95 -24.77 -51.39
C ASP A 418 -33.03 -23.86 -50.14
N THR A 419 -33.97 -24.11 -49.22
CA THR A 419 -34.03 -23.36 -47.95
C THR A 419 -32.84 -23.60 -47.03
N ARG A 420 -32.06 -24.67 -47.25
CA ARG A 420 -30.86 -24.99 -46.46
C ARG A 420 -29.58 -24.35 -47.01
N GLU A 421 -29.63 -23.67 -48.15
CA GLU A 421 -28.44 -23.10 -48.79
C GLU A 421 -27.67 -22.13 -47.87
N ASP A 422 -28.39 -21.29 -47.12
CA ASP A 422 -27.77 -20.36 -46.17
C ASP A 422 -27.02 -21.09 -45.05
N ASN A 423 -27.52 -22.24 -44.62
CA ASN A 423 -26.85 -23.06 -43.60
C ASN A 423 -25.55 -23.67 -44.15
N PHE A 424 -25.54 -24.11 -45.41
CA PHE A 424 -24.33 -24.58 -46.07
C PHE A 424 -23.32 -23.45 -46.22
N THR A 425 -23.77 -22.29 -46.71
CA THR A 425 -22.94 -21.10 -46.86
C THR A 425 -22.31 -20.69 -45.54
N ALA A 426 -23.10 -20.63 -44.46
CA ALA A 426 -22.60 -20.30 -43.12
C ALA A 426 -21.59 -21.33 -42.60
N CYS A 427 -21.85 -22.64 -42.78
CA CYS A 427 -20.95 -23.71 -42.37
C CYS A 427 -19.61 -23.65 -43.13
N ILE A 428 -19.67 -23.49 -44.45
CA ILE A 428 -18.51 -23.41 -45.33
C ILE A 428 -17.71 -22.13 -45.03
N SER A 429 -18.39 -21.00 -44.82
CA SER A 429 -17.76 -19.73 -44.47
C SER A 429 -16.99 -19.86 -43.15
N LEU A 430 -17.60 -20.42 -42.10
CA LEU A 430 -16.95 -20.65 -40.82
C LEU A 430 -15.73 -21.56 -40.96
N GLY A 431 -15.84 -22.65 -41.72
CA GLY A 431 -14.70 -23.54 -41.98
C GLY A 431 -13.56 -22.84 -42.73
N LYS A 432 -13.88 -22.04 -43.76
CA LYS A 432 -12.87 -21.24 -44.49
C LYS A 432 -12.21 -20.18 -43.62
N GLU A 433 -12.98 -19.54 -42.76
CA GLU A 433 -12.47 -18.55 -41.81
C GLU A 433 -11.49 -19.20 -40.84
N LEU A 434 -11.83 -20.35 -40.25
CA LEU A 434 -10.91 -21.10 -39.40
C LEU A 434 -9.60 -21.46 -40.12
N LEU A 435 -9.66 -21.85 -41.40
CA LEU A 435 -8.46 -22.11 -42.20
C LEU A 435 -7.63 -20.84 -42.45
N SER A 436 -8.28 -19.71 -42.69
CA SER A 436 -7.58 -18.43 -42.91
C SER A 436 -6.81 -17.96 -41.67
N ARG A 437 -7.29 -18.32 -40.47
CA ARG A 437 -6.62 -18.06 -39.18
C ARG A 437 -5.50 -19.06 -38.87
N ASN A 438 -5.13 -19.96 -39.79
CA ASN A 438 -4.18 -21.05 -39.55
C ASN A 438 -4.53 -21.91 -38.32
N HIS A 439 -5.81 -22.26 -38.17
CA HIS A 439 -6.30 -23.03 -37.03
C HIS A 439 -5.53 -24.35 -36.84
N TYR A 440 -5.25 -24.74 -35.59
CA TYR A 440 -4.43 -25.92 -35.28
C TYR A 440 -5.03 -27.24 -35.82
N ALA A 441 -6.36 -27.34 -35.94
CA ALA A 441 -7.08 -28.47 -36.53
C ALA A 441 -7.35 -28.31 -38.04
N SER A 442 -6.51 -27.57 -38.77
CA SER A 442 -6.73 -27.25 -40.20
C SER A 442 -6.94 -28.48 -41.09
N THR A 443 -6.24 -29.59 -40.82
CA THR A 443 -6.39 -30.84 -41.58
C THR A 443 -7.79 -31.41 -41.46
N GLU A 444 -8.29 -31.56 -40.22
CA GLU A 444 -9.64 -32.07 -39.95
C GLU A 444 -10.72 -31.15 -40.53
N ILE A 445 -10.53 -29.83 -40.43
CA ILE A 445 -11.47 -28.85 -41.01
C ILE A 445 -11.56 -29.02 -42.53
N LYS A 446 -10.42 -29.15 -43.23
CA LYS A 446 -10.39 -29.38 -44.69
C LYS A 446 -11.11 -30.67 -45.07
N GLU A 447 -10.87 -31.76 -44.34
CA GLU A 447 -11.54 -33.04 -44.57
C GLU A 447 -13.06 -32.93 -44.40
N LYS A 448 -13.53 -32.26 -43.33
CA LYS A 448 -14.96 -32.06 -43.09
C LYS A 448 -15.61 -31.16 -44.15
N LEU A 449 -14.93 -30.10 -44.60
CA LEU A 449 -15.43 -29.24 -45.69
C LEU A 449 -15.55 -30.02 -47.00
N LEU A 450 -14.54 -30.82 -47.35
CA LEU A 450 -14.56 -31.64 -48.55
C LEU A 450 -15.69 -32.69 -48.48
N GLY A 451 -15.82 -33.38 -47.34
CA GLY A 451 -16.88 -34.34 -47.10
C GLY A 451 -18.29 -33.72 -47.22
N LEU A 452 -18.50 -32.55 -46.61
CA LEU A 452 -19.76 -31.81 -46.69
C LEU A 452 -20.09 -31.42 -48.13
N THR A 453 -19.10 -30.92 -48.88
CA THR A 453 -19.26 -30.49 -50.27
C THR A 453 -19.59 -31.67 -51.19
N ASN A 454 -18.87 -32.78 -51.03
CA ASN A 454 -19.11 -33.99 -51.81
C ASN A 454 -20.51 -34.57 -51.54
N GLN A 455 -20.93 -34.63 -50.27
CA GLN A 455 -22.25 -35.14 -49.92
C GLN A 455 -23.37 -34.23 -50.44
N ARG A 456 -23.18 -32.89 -50.40
CA ARG A 456 -24.11 -31.93 -50.98
C ARG A 456 -24.26 -32.12 -52.50
N ASN A 457 -23.16 -32.26 -53.22
CA ASN A 457 -23.19 -32.48 -54.67
C ASN A 457 -23.86 -33.81 -55.01
N SER A 458 -23.57 -34.87 -54.25
CA SER A 458 -24.21 -36.19 -54.39
C SER A 458 -25.73 -36.11 -54.17
N LEU A 459 -26.18 -35.36 -53.16
CA LEU A 459 -27.61 -35.15 -52.90
C LEU A 459 -28.31 -34.46 -54.07
N LEU A 460 -27.73 -33.37 -54.59
CA LEU A 460 -28.27 -32.63 -55.72
C LEU A 460 -28.33 -33.50 -56.98
N HIS A 461 -27.27 -34.25 -57.26
CA HIS A 461 -27.23 -35.15 -58.42
C HIS A 461 -28.30 -36.26 -58.32
N ARG A 462 -28.47 -36.88 -57.15
CA ARG A 462 -29.54 -37.87 -56.92
C ARG A 462 -30.94 -37.27 -57.10
N TRP A 463 -31.12 -36.02 -56.67
CA TRP A 463 -32.37 -35.31 -56.87
C TRP A 463 -32.64 -35.11 -58.37
N GLU A 464 -31.64 -34.65 -59.13
CA GLU A 464 -31.75 -34.43 -60.58
C GLU A 464 -32.02 -35.73 -61.33
N GLU A 465 -31.26 -36.80 -61.04
CA GLU A 465 -31.43 -38.11 -61.67
C GLU A 465 -32.85 -38.66 -61.46
N ARG A 466 -33.38 -38.57 -60.24
CA ARG A 466 -34.74 -39.00 -59.94
C ARG A 466 -35.79 -38.12 -60.62
N TRP A 467 -35.56 -36.82 -60.70
CA TRP A 467 -36.46 -35.90 -61.40
C TRP A 467 -36.56 -36.23 -62.89
N GLU A 468 -35.41 -36.43 -63.56
CA GLU A 468 -35.38 -36.88 -64.94
C GLU A 468 -36.10 -38.22 -65.12
N ASN A 469 -35.89 -39.17 -64.20
CA ASN A 469 -36.58 -40.46 -64.24
C ASN A 469 -38.11 -40.31 -64.11
N LEU A 470 -38.59 -39.47 -63.20
CA LEU A 470 -40.03 -39.20 -63.05
C LEU A 470 -40.62 -38.51 -64.28
N GLN A 471 -39.88 -37.62 -64.93
CA GLN A 471 -40.31 -37.00 -66.20
C GLN A 471 -40.45 -38.04 -67.31
N LEU A 472 -39.47 -38.94 -67.45
CA LEU A 472 -39.55 -40.06 -68.40
C LEU A 472 -40.74 -40.97 -68.10
N ILE A 473 -40.96 -41.32 -66.83
CA ILE A 473 -42.12 -42.11 -66.42
C ILE A 473 -43.43 -41.37 -66.76
N LEU A 474 -43.52 -40.06 -66.51
CA LEU A 474 -44.70 -39.26 -66.82
C LEU A 474 -45.03 -39.31 -68.31
N GLU A 475 -44.03 -39.09 -69.18
CA GLU A 475 -44.20 -39.19 -70.64
C GLU A 475 -44.73 -40.56 -71.06
N VAL A 476 -44.17 -41.64 -70.50
CA VAL A 476 -44.62 -43.03 -70.80
C VAL A 476 -46.08 -43.25 -70.38
N TYR A 477 -46.48 -42.80 -69.19
CA TYR A 477 -47.86 -42.93 -68.71
C TYR A 477 -48.84 -42.04 -69.49
N GLN A 478 -48.41 -40.84 -69.89
CA GLN A 478 -49.20 -39.95 -70.74
C GLN A 478 -49.40 -40.55 -72.12
N PHE A 479 -48.34 -41.09 -72.73
CA PHE A 479 -48.43 -41.82 -73.99
C PHE A 479 -49.37 -43.02 -73.86
N ALA A 480 -49.22 -43.86 -72.84
CA ALA A 480 -50.08 -45.02 -72.63
C ALA A 480 -51.56 -44.62 -72.46
N ARG A 481 -51.84 -43.55 -71.71
CA ARG A 481 -53.19 -42.99 -71.56
C ARG A 481 -53.72 -42.49 -72.90
N ASP A 482 -52.92 -41.72 -73.64
CA ASP A 482 -53.36 -41.08 -74.88
C ASP A 482 -53.53 -42.11 -76.01
N ALA A 483 -52.68 -43.14 -76.05
CA ALA A 483 -52.80 -44.31 -76.90
C ALA A 483 -54.05 -45.13 -76.57
N ALA A 484 -54.32 -45.40 -75.29
CA ALA A 484 -55.55 -46.10 -74.88
C ALA A 484 -56.82 -45.32 -75.26
N VAL A 485 -56.82 -43.99 -75.12
CA VAL A 485 -57.95 -43.17 -75.56
C VAL A 485 -58.09 -43.16 -77.09
N ALA A 486 -56.98 -43.12 -77.83
CA ALA A 486 -56.98 -43.21 -79.28
C ALA A 486 -57.47 -44.58 -79.78
N GLU A 487 -57.05 -45.66 -79.14
CA GLU A 487 -57.52 -47.03 -79.39
C GLU A 487 -59.03 -47.15 -79.13
N VAL A 488 -59.53 -46.66 -77.99
CA VAL A 488 -60.97 -46.65 -77.70
C VAL A 488 -61.74 -45.85 -78.75
N TRP A 489 -61.20 -44.73 -79.23
CA TRP A 489 -61.81 -43.96 -80.31
C TRP A 489 -61.86 -44.75 -81.62
N LEU A 490 -60.78 -45.42 -82.03
CA LEU A 490 -60.74 -46.26 -83.23
C LEU A 490 -61.76 -47.40 -83.15
N ILE A 491 -61.80 -48.13 -82.02
CA ILE A 491 -62.75 -49.21 -81.78
C ILE A 491 -64.19 -48.68 -81.88
N ALA A 492 -64.48 -47.48 -81.38
CA ALA A 492 -65.81 -46.88 -81.49
C ALA A 492 -66.22 -46.54 -82.93
N GLN A 493 -65.27 -46.32 -83.85
CA GLN A 493 -65.56 -46.06 -85.27
C GLN A 493 -65.70 -47.33 -86.11
N GLU A 494 -65.11 -48.45 -85.67
CA GLU A 494 -65.09 -49.72 -86.40
C GLU A 494 -66.49 -50.23 -86.82
N PRO A 495 -67.54 -50.20 -85.98
CA PRO A 495 -68.88 -50.64 -86.37
C PRO A 495 -69.49 -49.78 -87.48
N TYR A 496 -69.18 -48.48 -87.51
CA TYR A 496 -69.68 -47.58 -88.54
C TYR A 496 -69.02 -47.87 -89.89
N LEU A 497 -67.70 -48.08 -89.91
CA LEU A 497 -66.94 -48.35 -91.13
C LEU A 497 -67.18 -49.75 -91.73
N LEU A 498 -67.54 -50.73 -90.89
CA LEU A 498 -67.91 -52.08 -91.34
C LEU A 498 -69.35 -52.16 -91.87
N SER A 499 -70.16 -51.10 -91.71
CA SER A 499 -71.52 -51.08 -92.25
C SER A 499 -71.51 -51.19 -93.78
N GLN A 500 -72.26 -52.15 -94.33
CA GLN A 500 -72.44 -52.33 -95.78
C GLN A 500 -73.72 -51.66 -96.30
N GLU A 501 -74.38 -50.85 -95.47
CA GLU A 501 -75.62 -50.16 -95.82
C GLU A 501 -75.36 -49.01 -96.78
N LEU A 502 -75.85 -49.13 -98.01
CA LEU A 502 -75.69 -48.11 -99.07
C LEU A 502 -76.91 -47.17 -99.19
N GLY A 503 -77.97 -47.42 -98.44
CA GLY A 503 -79.28 -46.74 -98.60
C GLY A 503 -80.07 -47.24 -99.81
N MET A 504 -81.40 -47.13 -99.76
CA MET A 504 -82.31 -47.55 -100.85
C MET A 504 -82.95 -46.36 -101.58
N THR A 505 -82.74 -45.14 -101.09
CA THR A 505 -83.26 -43.89 -101.68
C THR A 505 -82.17 -42.84 -101.84
N ILE A 506 -82.36 -41.89 -102.76
CA ILE A 506 -81.42 -40.77 -102.98
C ILE A 506 -81.21 -39.98 -101.68
N ASP A 507 -82.28 -39.72 -100.92
CA ASP A 507 -82.20 -39.00 -99.63
C ASP A 507 -81.41 -39.80 -98.56
N GLU A 508 -81.57 -41.12 -98.51
CA GLU A 508 -80.79 -41.98 -97.61
C GLU A 508 -79.31 -42.03 -98.00
N VAL A 509 -79.01 -42.14 -99.29
CA VAL A 509 -77.65 -42.12 -99.82
C VAL A 509 -77.00 -40.75 -99.56
N GLU A 510 -77.69 -39.63 -99.81
CA GLU A 510 -77.18 -38.28 -99.51
C GLU A 510 -76.94 -38.06 -98.01
N ASN A 511 -77.79 -38.62 -97.14
CA ASN A 511 -77.57 -38.58 -95.69
C ASN A 511 -76.38 -39.47 -95.26
N LEU A 512 -76.18 -40.63 -95.88
CA LEU A 512 -75.00 -41.47 -95.65
C LEU A 512 -73.72 -40.76 -96.12
N ILE A 513 -73.75 -40.05 -97.25
CA ILE A 513 -72.64 -39.20 -97.73
C ILE A 513 -72.35 -38.10 -96.72
N LYS A 514 -73.37 -37.33 -96.28
CA LYS A 514 -73.18 -36.28 -95.25
C LYS A 514 -72.63 -36.84 -93.93
N LYS A 515 -73.07 -38.03 -93.52
CA LYS A 515 -72.57 -38.72 -92.33
C LYS A 515 -71.11 -39.15 -92.50
N HIS A 516 -70.73 -39.58 -93.71
CA HIS A 516 -69.35 -39.91 -94.05
C HIS A 516 -68.46 -38.67 -94.10
N GLU A 517 -68.91 -37.57 -94.71
CA GLU A 517 -68.20 -36.28 -94.67
C GLU A 517 -68.02 -35.77 -93.23
N ALA A 518 -68.99 -36.01 -92.35
CA ALA A 518 -68.87 -35.68 -90.93
C ALA A 518 -67.86 -36.58 -90.20
N PHE A 519 -67.80 -37.87 -90.55
CA PHE A 519 -66.76 -38.79 -90.08
C PHE A 519 -65.38 -38.36 -90.58
N GLU A 520 -65.20 -38.05 -91.86
CA GLU A 520 -63.94 -37.57 -92.44
C GLU A 520 -63.45 -36.32 -91.72
N LYS A 521 -64.34 -35.34 -91.45
CA LYS A 521 -64.01 -34.16 -90.64
C LYS A 521 -63.58 -34.52 -89.21
N SER A 522 -64.24 -35.47 -88.57
CA SER A 522 -63.89 -35.94 -87.22
C SER A 522 -62.54 -36.68 -87.21
N ALA A 523 -62.27 -37.50 -88.23
CA ALA A 523 -61.01 -38.22 -88.40
C ALA A 523 -59.85 -37.26 -88.66
N SER A 524 -60.02 -36.30 -89.58
CA SER A 524 -59.04 -35.22 -89.80
C SER A 524 -58.81 -34.39 -88.53
N ALA A 525 -59.83 -34.17 -87.70
CA ALA A 525 -59.66 -33.49 -86.41
C ALA A 525 -58.89 -34.32 -85.37
N GLN A 526 -58.87 -35.66 -85.47
CA GLN A 526 -58.06 -36.53 -84.62
C GLN A 526 -56.65 -36.78 -85.17
N GLU A 527 -56.36 -36.43 -86.42
CA GLU A 527 -55.07 -36.67 -87.08
C GLU A 527 -53.89 -36.10 -86.27
N GLU A 528 -54.06 -34.91 -85.69
CA GLU A 528 -53.04 -34.29 -84.83
C GLU A 528 -52.74 -35.13 -83.57
N ARG A 529 -53.75 -35.81 -83.03
CA ARG A 529 -53.61 -36.68 -81.86
C ARG A 529 -52.85 -37.95 -82.18
N PHE A 530 -53.07 -38.53 -83.36
CA PHE A 530 -52.31 -39.69 -83.83
C PHE A 530 -50.88 -39.31 -84.21
N MET A 531 -50.68 -38.18 -84.88
CA MET A 531 -49.33 -37.66 -85.16
C MET A 531 -48.53 -37.40 -83.86
N ALA A 532 -49.20 -37.01 -82.78
CA ALA A 532 -48.54 -36.85 -81.48
C ALA A 532 -48.07 -38.20 -80.88
N LEU A 533 -48.78 -39.30 -81.14
CA LEU A 533 -48.37 -40.66 -80.73
C LEU A 533 -47.23 -41.22 -81.60
N GLU A 534 -47.04 -40.73 -82.83
CA GLU A 534 -45.91 -41.11 -83.69
C GLU A 534 -44.60 -40.39 -83.32
N ARG A 535 -44.66 -39.34 -82.49
CA ARG A 535 -43.47 -38.66 -82.01
C ARG A 535 -42.78 -39.52 -80.96
N LEU A 536 -41.49 -39.77 -81.18
CA LEU A 536 -40.66 -40.50 -80.22
C LEU A 536 -40.65 -39.80 -78.87
N THR A 537 -40.91 -40.57 -77.83
CA THR A 537 -40.76 -40.12 -76.44
C THR A 537 -39.30 -39.82 -76.11
N THR A 538 -39.06 -39.00 -75.08
CA THR A 538 -37.69 -38.71 -74.63
C THR A 538 -36.96 -40.00 -74.20
N PHE A 539 -37.71 -40.98 -73.70
CA PHE A 539 -37.18 -42.31 -73.39
C PHE A 539 -36.65 -43.03 -74.65
N GLU A 540 -37.44 -43.06 -75.73
CA GLU A 540 -37.04 -43.72 -76.98
C GLU A 540 -35.87 -42.99 -77.66
N LEU A 541 -35.83 -41.65 -77.58
CA LEU A 541 -34.70 -40.86 -78.07
C LEU A 541 -33.42 -41.14 -77.28
N LYS A 542 -33.51 -41.21 -75.95
CA LYS A 542 -32.36 -41.57 -75.08
C LYS A 542 -31.89 -43.00 -75.35
N GLU A 543 -32.80 -43.95 -75.54
CA GLU A 543 -32.44 -45.35 -75.83
C GLU A 543 -31.83 -45.51 -77.22
N LEU A 544 -32.34 -44.79 -78.22
CA LEU A 544 -31.76 -44.76 -79.57
C LEU A 544 -30.31 -44.23 -79.52
N LYS A 545 -30.09 -43.14 -78.78
CA LYS A 545 -28.76 -42.57 -78.58
C LYS A 545 -27.83 -43.54 -77.84
N ARG A 546 -28.31 -44.19 -76.77
CA ARG A 546 -27.54 -45.19 -76.02
C ARG A 546 -27.07 -46.34 -76.92
N ARG A 547 -27.93 -46.82 -77.82
CA ARG A 547 -27.58 -47.86 -78.79
C ARG A 547 -26.54 -47.37 -79.80
N GLN A 548 -26.66 -46.13 -80.28
CA GLN A 548 -25.66 -45.52 -81.17
C GLN A 548 -24.29 -45.40 -80.47
N ASP A 549 -24.26 -44.93 -79.23
CA ASP A 549 -23.03 -44.79 -78.45
C ASP A 549 -22.39 -46.16 -78.13
N GLU A 550 -23.18 -47.19 -77.82
CA GLU A 550 -22.67 -48.57 -77.63
C GLU A 550 -22.10 -49.17 -78.92
N GLU A 551 -22.74 -48.93 -80.06
CA GLU A 551 -22.22 -49.36 -81.37
C GLU A 551 -20.93 -48.63 -81.74
N GLU A 552 -20.81 -47.36 -81.38
CA GLU A 552 -19.59 -46.58 -81.58
C GLU A 552 -18.46 -47.04 -80.65
N ARG A 553 -18.76 -47.34 -79.39
CA ARG A 553 -17.79 -47.88 -78.43
C ARG A 553 -17.30 -49.27 -78.82
N LYS A 554 -18.19 -50.16 -79.27
CA LYS A 554 -17.81 -51.47 -79.83
C LYS A 554 -16.94 -51.32 -81.07
N ARG A 555 -17.24 -50.36 -81.95
CA ARG A 555 -16.37 -50.04 -83.08
C ARG A 555 -14.98 -49.60 -82.64
N GLN A 556 -14.88 -48.75 -81.62
CA GLN A 556 -13.59 -48.31 -81.07
C GLN A 556 -12.80 -49.44 -80.39
N GLU A 557 -13.48 -50.33 -79.64
CA GLU A 557 -12.86 -51.51 -79.03
C GLU A 557 -12.38 -52.51 -80.09
N GLU A 558 -13.15 -52.74 -81.17
CA GLU A 558 -12.73 -53.56 -82.32
C GLU A 558 -11.55 -52.94 -83.09
N LEU A 559 -11.49 -51.61 -83.18
CA LEU A 559 -10.35 -50.88 -83.76
C LEU A 559 -9.10 -51.03 -82.88
N ALA A 560 -9.24 -50.92 -81.56
CA ALA A 560 -8.14 -51.10 -80.60
C ALA A 560 -7.61 -52.54 -80.60
N ALA A 561 -8.49 -53.54 -80.71
CA ALA A 561 -8.12 -54.96 -80.79
C ALA A 561 -7.42 -55.36 -82.10
N LYS A 562 -7.55 -54.55 -83.17
CA LYS A 562 -6.86 -54.76 -84.45
C LYS A 562 -5.47 -54.09 -84.53
N THR A 563 -5.07 -53.36 -83.49
CA THR A 563 -3.72 -52.77 -83.38
C THR A 563 -2.77 -53.75 -82.70
N PRO A 564 -1.69 -54.22 -83.35
CA PRO A 564 -0.73 -55.13 -82.71
C PRO A 564 0.08 -54.40 -81.61
N PRO A 565 0.51 -55.11 -80.55
CA PRO A 565 1.28 -54.51 -79.46
C PRO A 565 2.63 -53.98 -79.97
N PRO A 566 3.20 -52.92 -79.34
CA PRO A 566 4.49 -52.38 -79.74
C PRO A 566 5.59 -53.45 -79.56
N THR A 567 6.45 -53.57 -80.56
CA THR A 567 7.64 -54.41 -80.54
C THR A 567 8.58 -54.01 -79.39
N SER A 568 9.05 -55.01 -78.65
CA SER A 568 10.00 -54.90 -77.53
C SER A 568 11.28 -54.13 -77.91
N PRO A 569 11.87 -53.35 -76.98
CA PRO A 569 13.15 -52.67 -77.23
C PRO A 569 14.34 -53.66 -77.18
N PRO A 570 15.43 -53.42 -77.92
CA PRO A 570 16.62 -54.28 -77.87
C PRO A 570 17.44 -54.10 -76.58
N GLU A 571 18.05 -55.21 -76.16
CA GLU A 571 18.91 -55.40 -74.99
C GLU A 571 20.10 -54.43 -74.91
N GLN A 572 20.39 -53.96 -73.68
CA GLN A 572 21.66 -53.31 -73.33
C GLN A 572 22.79 -54.35 -73.27
N PRO A 573 24.00 -54.06 -73.79
CA PRO A 573 25.16 -54.88 -73.50
C PRO A 573 25.69 -54.56 -72.10
N SER A 574 25.92 -55.64 -71.36
CA SER A 574 26.67 -55.70 -70.11
C SER A 574 28.13 -55.33 -70.34
N ASP A 575 28.65 -54.38 -69.57
CA ASP A 575 30.06 -54.37 -69.20
C ASP A 575 30.20 -53.92 -67.74
N ARG A 576 30.77 -54.82 -66.93
CA ARG A 576 31.55 -54.54 -65.72
C ARG A 576 33.01 -54.82 -66.08
N PRO A 577 34.02 -54.20 -65.45
CA PRO A 577 33.99 -53.52 -64.15
C PRO A 577 34.04 -51.99 -64.22
#